data_AF-A0A432SVX1-F1
#
_entry.id   AF-A0A432SVX1-F1
#
_cell.length_a   1.000
_cell.length_b   1.000
_cell.length_c   1.000
_cell.angle_alpha   90.00
_cell.angle_beta   90.00
_cell.angle_gamma   90.00
#
_symmetry.space_group_name_H-M   'P 1'
#
loop_
_entity.id
_entity.type
_entity.pdbx_description
1 polymer ?
#
loop_
_entity_poly.entity_id
_entity_poly.type
_entity_poly.pdbx_seq_one_letter_code
_entity_poly.pdbx_strand_id
1 'polypeptide(L)'
;MSSSLDKLKALTSRLEEKLEQKEKLSKSNVAPKEKIIKPTTLPKEKKKTSIDNDNNRVREENIERVKTLYQQLKIFEKSPDFNTIFNYKAMNLSGIGLKEEDFGEVREGKYIQIIAITYEPDKNGKKKAKNISLGYFGKAETLQDILKNEIIEFVLRWRYEKAFQNVEHYKDLIARVEVPRSTLF
;
A
#
# COMPACT_ATOMS: atom_id res chain seq x y z
N MET A 1 -10.21 -23.77 36.35
CA MET A 1 -10.39 -23.36 34.93
C MET A 1 -11.02 -21.97 34.92
N SER A 2 -10.21 -20.90 34.81
CA SER A 2 -10.72 -19.51 34.74
C SER A 2 -11.26 -19.24 33.33
N SER A 3 -12.51 -18.77 33.26
CA SER A 3 -13.21 -18.56 31.99
C SER A 3 -12.66 -17.31 31.30
N SER A 4 -12.72 -17.26 29.96
CA SER A 4 -12.30 -16.09 29.17
C SER A 4 -12.99 -14.79 29.60
N LEU A 5 -14.14 -14.89 30.28
CA LEU A 5 -14.90 -13.77 30.81
C LEU A 5 -14.26 -13.16 32.06
N ASP A 6 -13.59 -13.96 32.89
CA ASP A 6 -12.86 -13.49 34.07
C ASP A 6 -11.60 -12.71 33.67
N LYS A 7 -10.95 -13.13 32.58
CA LYS A 7 -9.79 -12.43 32.00
C LYS A 7 -10.20 -11.08 31.42
N LEU A 8 -11.35 -10.99 30.77
CA LEU A 8 -11.89 -9.73 30.25
C LEU A 8 -12.21 -8.75 31.38
N LYS A 9 -12.86 -9.21 32.45
CA LYS A 9 -13.15 -8.39 33.63
C LYS A 9 -11.87 -7.89 34.32
N ALA A 10 -10.85 -8.73 34.42
CA ALA A 10 -9.56 -8.32 35.00
C ALA A 10 -8.83 -7.27 34.15
N LEU A 11 -8.98 -7.32 32.81
CA LEU A 11 -8.39 -6.34 31.91
C LEU A 11 -9.15 -5.00 31.95
N THR A 12 -10.47 -5.02 32.07
CA THR A 12 -11.28 -3.79 32.18
C THR A 12 -11.02 -3.06 33.50
N SER A 13 -10.96 -3.78 34.63
CA SER A 13 -10.67 -3.15 35.92
C SER A 13 -9.27 -2.52 35.97
N ARG A 14 -8.26 -3.15 35.33
CA ARG A 14 -6.90 -2.57 35.22
C ARG A 14 -6.84 -1.33 34.33
N LEU A 15 -7.74 -1.20 33.36
CA LEU A 15 -7.83 -0.02 32.49
C LEU A 15 -8.48 1.15 33.21
N GLU A 16 -9.55 0.91 33.98
CA GLU A 16 -10.21 1.93 34.80
C GLU A 16 -9.26 2.49 35.87
N GLU A 17 -8.51 1.63 36.56
CA GLU A 17 -7.56 2.05 37.59
C GLU A 17 -6.43 2.94 37.03
N LYS A 18 -5.97 2.67 35.78
CA LYS A 18 -4.99 3.51 35.08
C LYS A 18 -5.56 4.86 34.63
N LEU A 19 -6.85 4.91 34.28
CA LEU A 19 -7.51 6.16 33.90
C LEU A 19 -7.70 7.07 35.13
N GLU A 20 -8.12 6.50 36.27
CA GLU A 20 -8.25 7.25 37.53
C GLU A 20 -6.92 7.81 38.04
N GLN A 21 -5.83 7.05 37.92
CA GLN A 21 -4.50 7.55 38.27
C GLN A 21 -4.06 8.72 37.38
N LYS A 22 -4.40 8.68 36.08
CA LYS A 22 -4.08 9.74 35.12
C LYS A 22 -4.91 11.01 35.36
N GLU A 23 -6.17 10.87 35.77
CA GLU A 23 -7.01 12.01 36.15
C GLU A 23 -6.53 12.67 37.45
N LYS A 24 -6.11 11.89 38.46
CA LYS A 24 -5.60 12.42 39.73
C LYS A 24 -4.29 13.23 39.57
N LEU A 25 -3.43 12.86 38.61
CA LEU A 25 -2.20 13.61 38.30
C LEU A 25 -2.45 14.93 37.55
N SER A 26 -3.64 15.14 36.98
CA SER A 26 -3.99 16.36 36.23
C SER A 26 -4.64 17.47 37.05
N LYS A 27 -4.91 17.26 38.35
CA LYS A 27 -5.71 18.17 39.20
C LYS A 27 -4.95 18.87 40.33
N SER A 28 -3.67 19.21 40.13
CA SER A 28 -2.97 20.16 41.00
C SER A 28 -2.27 21.24 40.17
N ASN A 29 -2.96 22.35 39.93
CA ASN A 29 -2.44 23.73 40.00
C ASN A 29 -3.50 24.74 39.53
N VAL A 30 -4.03 25.52 40.48
CA VAL A 30 -4.85 26.74 40.33
C VAL A 30 -4.16 27.75 41.26
N ALA A 31 -3.82 29.02 40.98
CA ALA A 31 -4.48 30.16 40.30
C ALA A 31 -3.46 31.37 40.24
N PRO A 32 -3.81 32.66 39.98
CA PRO A 32 -4.86 33.30 39.15
C PRO A 32 -4.44 34.59 38.37
N LYS A 33 -5.23 34.97 37.33
CA LYS A 33 -5.87 36.31 37.05
C LYS A 33 -5.89 36.76 35.57
N GLU A 34 -7.14 36.86 35.08
CA GLU A 34 -7.78 37.90 34.23
C GLU A 34 -7.13 38.42 32.92
N LYS A 35 -7.83 38.20 31.78
CA LYS A 35 -8.61 39.25 31.05
C LYS A 35 -9.26 38.71 29.75
N ILE A 36 -10.59 38.89 29.69
CA ILE A 36 -11.44 39.41 28.60
C ILE A 36 -11.34 38.79 27.18
N ILE A 37 -12.50 38.29 26.75
CA ILE A 37 -12.86 37.66 25.47
C ILE A 37 -13.01 38.70 24.33
N LYS A 38 -12.52 38.38 23.11
CA LYS A 38 -13.22 38.56 21.82
C LYS A 38 -12.66 37.59 20.76
N PRO A 39 -13.50 36.98 19.90
CA PRO A 39 -13.10 35.91 18.98
C PRO A 39 -12.68 36.46 17.61
N THR A 40 -11.46 36.15 17.18
CA THR A 40 -11.04 36.33 15.79
C THR A 40 -10.72 34.96 15.20
N THR A 41 -11.71 34.36 14.55
CA THR A 41 -11.51 33.20 13.68
C THR A 41 -10.80 33.64 12.42
N LEU A 42 -9.47 33.49 12.41
CA LEU A 42 -8.70 33.40 11.17
C LEU A 42 -8.89 31.99 10.59
N PRO A 43 -9.25 31.84 9.30
CA PRO A 43 -9.34 30.54 8.67
C PRO A 43 -7.94 29.94 8.59
N LYS A 44 -7.76 28.74 9.17
CA LYS A 44 -6.58 27.90 8.91
C LYS A 44 -6.61 27.51 7.44
N GLU A 45 -5.95 28.30 6.61
CA GLU A 45 -5.64 27.95 5.24
C GLU A 45 -4.80 26.67 5.22
N LYS A 46 -5.27 25.75 4.41
CA LYS A 46 -4.86 24.36 4.35
C LYS A 46 -3.41 24.27 3.83
N LYS A 47 -2.47 23.77 4.64
CA LYS A 47 -1.21 23.16 4.18
C LYS A 47 -1.49 21.85 3.43
N LYS A 48 -2.23 21.89 2.31
CA LYS A 48 -2.46 20.72 1.44
C LYS A 48 -1.59 20.74 0.18
N THR A 49 -1.10 21.89 -0.25
CA THR A 49 -0.45 22.05 -1.56
C THR A 49 0.98 21.50 -1.67
N SER A 50 1.76 21.41 -0.58
CA SER A 50 3.16 20.96 -0.67
C SER A 50 3.32 19.45 -0.71
N ILE A 51 2.43 18.69 -0.05
CA ILE A 51 2.51 17.22 0.06
C ILE A 51 1.94 16.55 -1.19
N ASP A 52 0.89 17.12 -1.79
CA ASP A 52 0.26 16.57 -2.99
C ASP A 52 1.18 16.70 -4.22
N ASN A 53 1.93 17.81 -4.34
CA ASN A 53 2.90 17.99 -5.43
C ASN A 53 4.09 17.02 -5.34
N ASP A 54 4.53 16.71 -4.12
CA ASP A 54 5.67 15.80 -3.89
C ASP A 54 5.29 14.35 -4.24
N ASN A 55 4.08 13.92 -3.88
CA ASN A 55 3.58 12.59 -4.23
C ASN A 55 3.42 12.37 -5.74
N ASN A 56 2.97 13.39 -6.48
CA ASN A 56 2.85 13.29 -7.94
C ASN A 56 4.22 13.10 -8.60
N ARG A 57 5.22 13.88 -8.15
CA ARG A 57 6.60 13.74 -8.64
C ARG A 57 7.18 12.35 -8.37
N VAL A 58 7.01 11.82 -7.15
CA VAL A 58 7.48 10.47 -6.80
C VAL A 58 6.83 9.40 -7.68
N ARG A 59 5.55 9.56 -8.03
CA ARG A 59 4.85 8.63 -8.91
C ARG A 59 5.38 8.72 -10.35
N GLU A 60 5.60 9.92 -10.87
CA GLU A 60 6.16 10.14 -12.21
C GLU A 60 7.54 9.48 -12.35
N GLU A 61 8.44 9.75 -11.39
CA GLU A 61 9.78 9.14 -11.32
C GLU A 61 9.69 7.60 -11.23
N ASN A 62 8.71 7.08 -10.49
CA ASN A 62 8.46 5.64 -10.42
C ASN A 62 8.03 5.06 -11.76
N ILE A 63 7.05 5.66 -12.44
CA ILE A 63 6.55 5.21 -13.74
C ILE A 63 7.66 5.21 -14.79
N GLU A 64 8.48 6.26 -14.83
CA GLU A 64 9.61 6.36 -15.75
C GLU A 64 10.61 5.21 -15.54
N ARG A 65 10.92 4.90 -14.27
CA ARG A 65 11.82 3.79 -13.96
C ARG A 65 11.20 2.43 -14.28
N VAL A 66 9.90 2.23 -14.01
CA VAL A 66 9.18 1.00 -14.42
C VAL A 66 9.22 0.83 -15.94
N LYS A 67 9.06 1.91 -16.70
CA LYS A 67 9.12 1.89 -18.17
C LYS A 67 10.49 1.50 -18.69
N THR A 68 11.55 2.03 -18.08
CA THR A 68 12.93 1.65 -18.39
C THR A 68 13.16 0.15 -18.14
N LEU A 69 12.81 -0.34 -16.95
CA LEU A 69 12.95 -1.76 -16.58
C LEU A 69 12.10 -2.68 -17.46
N TYR A 70 10.87 -2.26 -17.81
CA TYR A 70 9.98 -2.98 -18.72
C TYR A 70 10.63 -3.26 -20.08
N GLN A 71 11.39 -2.30 -20.62
CA GLN A 71 12.13 -2.49 -21.86
C GLN A 71 13.39 -3.33 -21.66
N GLN A 72 14.19 -3.05 -20.63
CA GLN A 72 15.42 -3.80 -20.35
C GLN A 72 15.16 -5.30 -20.12
N LEU A 73 14.12 -5.62 -19.34
CA LEU A 73 13.71 -6.99 -19.02
C LEU A 73 12.86 -7.64 -20.13
N LYS A 74 12.60 -6.92 -21.23
CA LYS A 74 11.83 -7.37 -22.39
C LYS A 74 10.43 -7.88 -22.07
N ILE A 75 9.77 -7.27 -21.08
CA ILE A 75 8.42 -7.66 -20.65
C ILE A 75 7.39 -7.46 -21.78
N PHE A 76 7.67 -6.54 -22.71
CA PHE A 76 6.87 -6.29 -23.90
C PHE A 76 6.67 -7.52 -24.79
N GLU A 77 7.57 -8.52 -24.75
CA GLU A 77 7.42 -9.75 -25.52
C GLU A 77 6.19 -10.57 -25.08
N LYS A 78 5.76 -10.42 -23.82
CA LYS A 78 4.58 -11.09 -23.26
C LYS A 78 3.40 -10.16 -23.04
N SER A 79 3.66 -8.88 -22.81
CA SER A 79 2.62 -7.85 -22.61
C SER A 79 3.01 -6.62 -23.41
N PRO A 80 2.68 -6.52 -24.72
CA PRO A 80 3.25 -5.53 -25.64
C PRO A 80 2.99 -4.07 -25.28
N ASP A 81 1.80 -3.78 -24.74
CA ASP A 81 1.46 -2.45 -24.27
C ASP A 81 1.88 -2.27 -22.80
N PHE A 82 2.58 -1.17 -22.54
CA PHE A 82 3.09 -0.84 -21.22
C PHE A 82 1.96 -0.67 -20.21
N ASN A 83 0.89 0.04 -20.57
CA ASN A 83 -0.20 0.33 -19.63
C ASN A 83 -0.95 -0.95 -19.21
N THR A 84 -0.98 -1.95 -20.09
CA THR A 84 -1.62 -3.24 -19.84
C THR A 84 -1.02 -3.98 -18.64
N ILE A 85 0.26 -3.77 -18.30
CA ILE A 85 0.85 -4.42 -17.12
C ILE A 85 0.16 -4.00 -15.82
N PHE A 86 -0.43 -2.82 -15.77
CA PHE A 86 -1.13 -2.34 -14.58
C PHE A 86 -2.57 -2.86 -14.46
N ASN A 87 -3.10 -3.51 -15.50
CA ASN A 87 -4.41 -4.17 -15.45
C ASN A 87 -4.37 -5.48 -14.65
N TYR A 88 -3.17 -6.07 -14.47
CA TYR A 88 -3.02 -7.25 -13.65
C TYR A 88 -3.37 -6.98 -12.19
N LYS A 89 -3.97 -7.99 -11.54
CA LYS A 89 -4.41 -7.89 -10.15
C LYS A 89 -3.24 -7.97 -9.19
N ALA A 90 -2.25 -8.78 -9.51
CA ALA A 90 -1.05 -8.96 -8.72
C ALA A 90 0.13 -9.36 -9.63
N MET A 91 1.34 -9.15 -9.12
CA MET A 91 2.58 -9.58 -9.74
C MET A 91 3.47 -10.23 -8.69
N ASN A 92 3.91 -11.45 -8.98
CA ASN A 92 4.74 -12.29 -8.13
C ASN A 92 6.08 -12.57 -8.79
N LEU A 93 7.10 -12.75 -7.95
CA LEU A 93 8.43 -13.17 -8.35
C LEU A 93 8.67 -14.58 -7.81
N SER A 94 9.05 -15.49 -8.70
CA SER A 94 9.56 -16.82 -8.35
C SER A 94 11.09 -16.80 -8.33
N GLY A 95 11.69 -17.66 -7.52
CA GLY A 95 13.15 -17.88 -7.49
C GLY A 95 13.95 -16.91 -6.62
N ILE A 96 13.36 -15.77 -6.24
CA ILE A 96 13.96 -14.79 -5.32
C ILE A 96 12.95 -14.43 -4.23
N GLY A 97 13.41 -14.33 -2.98
CA GLY A 97 12.62 -13.86 -1.86
C GLY A 97 12.34 -12.35 -1.92
N LEU A 98 11.11 -11.95 -1.58
CA LEU A 98 10.64 -10.57 -1.58
C LEU A 98 10.06 -10.15 -0.23
N LYS A 99 10.10 -11.03 0.77
CA LYS A 99 9.66 -10.69 2.11
C LYS A 99 10.84 -10.13 2.90
N GLU A 100 10.57 -9.47 4.01
CA GLU A 100 11.62 -8.88 4.84
C GLU A 100 12.61 -9.94 5.34
N GLU A 101 12.12 -11.14 5.69
CA GLU A 101 12.94 -12.23 6.20
C GLU A 101 13.84 -12.91 5.16
N ASP A 102 13.50 -12.84 3.87
CA ASP A 102 14.20 -13.54 2.78
C ASP A 102 14.56 -12.61 1.60
N PHE A 103 14.64 -11.30 1.85
CA PHE A 103 14.72 -10.30 0.78
C PHE A 103 15.98 -10.46 -0.08
N GLY A 104 15.79 -10.69 -1.38
CA GLY A 104 16.90 -10.87 -2.32
C GLY A 104 17.56 -12.25 -2.26
N GLU A 105 17.15 -13.12 -1.33
CA GLU A 105 17.70 -14.46 -1.24
C GLU A 105 17.31 -15.30 -2.45
N VAL A 106 18.32 -15.91 -3.08
CA VAL A 106 18.15 -16.81 -4.21
C VAL A 106 17.71 -18.18 -3.70
N ARG A 107 16.63 -18.70 -4.27
CA ARG A 107 16.14 -20.06 -3.97
C ARG A 107 16.80 -21.06 -4.92
N GLU A 108 17.68 -21.88 -4.37
CA GLU A 108 18.42 -22.89 -5.14
C GLU A 108 17.49 -23.84 -5.91
N GLY A 109 17.91 -24.23 -7.10
CA GLY A 109 17.14 -25.08 -8.02
C GLY A 109 15.86 -24.45 -8.59
N LYS A 110 15.54 -23.20 -8.24
CA LYS A 110 14.37 -22.49 -8.79
C LYS A 110 14.75 -21.58 -9.95
N TYR A 111 13.78 -21.38 -10.83
CA TYR A 111 13.87 -20.42 -11.92
C TYR A 111 13.35 -19.06 -11.49
N ILE A 112 14.04 -18.01 -11.94
CA ILE A 112 13.59 -16.64 -11.77
C ILE A 112 12.54 -16.34 -12.83
N GLN A 113 11.34 -15.99 -12.37
CA GLN A 113 10.21 -15.74 -13.24
C GLN A 113 9.31 -14.65 -12.67
N ILE A 114 8.92 -13.70 -13.51
CA ILE A 114 7.89 -12.72 -13.19
C ILE A 114 6.55 -13.28 -13.65
N ILE A 115 5.58 -13.35 -12.73
CA ILE A 115 4.26 -13.93 -12.95
C ILE A 115 3.20 -12.90 -12.60
N ALA A 116 2.37 -12.53 -13.57
CA ALA A 116 1.19 -11.71 -13.34
C ALA A 116 -0.05 -12.56 -13.09
N ILE A 117 -1.00 -12.03 -12.33
CA ILE A 117 -2.29 -12.65 -12.06
C ILE A 117 -3.41 -11.80 -12.65
N THR A 118 -4.28 -12.41 -13.44
CA THR A 118 -5.52 -11.82 -13.95
C THR A 118 -6.74 -12.59 -13.46
N TYR A 119 -7.91 -11.96 -13.53
CA TYR A 119 -9.20 -12.62 -13.32
C TYR A 119 -9.96 -12.69 -14.64
N GLU A 120 -9.97 -13.86 -15.25
CA GLU A 120 -10.82 -14.14 -16.40
C GLU A 120 -12.13 -14.78 -15.91
N PRO A 121 -13.30 -14.40 -16.46
CA PRO A 121 -14.54 -15.11 -16.20
C PRO A 121 -14.44 -16.52 -16.80
N ASP A 122 -14.70 -17.54 -16.00
CA ASP A 122 -14.86 -18.91 -16.48
C ASP A 122 -16.11 -19.02 -17.37
N LYS A 123 -16.30 -20.14 -18.07
CA LYS A 123 -17.47 -20.42 -18.92
C LYS A 123 -18.82 -20.23 -18.20
N ASN A 124 -18.82 -20.27 -16.86
CA ASN A 124 -19.98 -20.07 -15.99
C ASN A 124 -20.01 -18.67 -15.33
N GLY A 125 -19.24 -17.69 -15.82
CA GLY A 125 -19.18 -16.32 -15.29
C GLY A 125 -18.43 -16.16 -13.96
N LYS A 126 -17.95 -17.26 -13.34
CA LYS A 126 -17.18 -17.22 -12.09
C LYS A 126 -15.74 -16.78 -12.37
N LYS A 127 -15.29 -15.69 -11.75
CA LYS A 127 -13.92 -15.18 -11.89
C LYS A 127 -12.92 -16.18 -11.30
N LYS A 128 -12.01 -16.70 -12.14
CA LYS A 128 -10.89 -17.55 -11.70
C LYS A 128 -9.57 -16.80 -11.88
N ALA A 129 -8.65 -17.01 -10.94
CA ALA A 129 -7.28 -16.50 -11.05
C ALA A 129 -6.55 -17.26 -12.16
N LYS A 130 -5.86 -16.53 -13.03
CA LYS A 130 -5.00 -17.09 -14.06
C LYS A 130 -3.62 -16.49 -13.95
N ASN A 131 -2.61 -17.35 -13.95
CA ASN A 131 -1.21 -16.95 -13.93
C ASN A 131 -0.70 -16.75 -15.36
N ILE A 132 -0.05 -15.63 -15.61
CA ILE A 132 0.57 -15.28 -16.88
C ILE A 132 2.06 -15.06 -16.62
N SER A 133 2.90 -15.82 -17.33
CA SER A 133 4.35 -15.59 -17.30
C SER A 133 4.67 -14.32 -18.10
N LEU A 134 5.27 -13.33 -17.44
CA LEU A 134 5.73 -12.10 -18.09
C LEU A 134 7.20 -12.16 -18.51
N GLY A 135 7.99 -13.01 -17.87
CA GLY A 135 9.40 -13.18 -18.21
C GLY A 135 10.00 -14.36 -17.46
N TYR A 136 10.85 -15.12 -18.16
CA TYR A 136 11.60 -16.24 -17.62
C TYR A 136 13.07 -15.99 -17.85
N PHE A 137 13.85 -15.92 -16.77
CA PHE A 137 15.22 -15.39 -16.82
C PHE A 137 16.28 -16.47 -16.63
N GLY A 138 15.88 -17.72 -16.34
CA GLY A 138 16.82 -18.83 -16.12
C GLY A 138 16.96 -19.19 -14.64
N LYS A 139 17.92 -20.08 -14.33
CA LYS A 139 18.13 -20.56 -12.96
C LYS A 139 18.68 -19.44 -12.10
N ALA A 140 18.20 -19.37 -10.87
CA ALA A 140 18.53 -18.27 -9.98
C ALA A 140 20.03 -18.19 -9.64
N GLU A 141 20.70 -19.34 -9.49
CA GLU A 141 22.15 -19.42 -9.22
C GLU A 141 23.02 -18.91 -10.37
N THR A 142 22.58 -19.10 -11.61
CA THR A 142 23.37 -18.78 -12.81
C THR A 142 23.20 -17.34 -13.29
N LEU A 143 22.26 -16.60 -12.70
CA LEU A 143 21.92 -15.26 -13.14
C LEU A 143 22.88 -14.22 -12.54
N GLN A 144 23.22 -13.20 -13.31
CA GLN A 144 24.02 -12.07 -12.82
C GLN A 144 23.23 -11.27 -11.77
N ASP A 145 23.91 -10.81 -10.73
CA ASP A 145 23.26 -10.09 -9.62
C ASP A 145 22.63 -8.77 -10.07
N ILE A 146 23.22 -8.09 -11.05
CA ILE A 146 22.64 -6.89 -11.66
C ILE A 146 21.24 -7.18 -12.22
N LEU A 147 21.11 -8.26 -13.00
CA LEU A 147 19.84 -8.65 -13.60
C LEU A 147 18.82 -9.09 -12.53
N LYS A 148 19.27 -9.78 -11.47
CA LYS A 148 18.40 -10.11 -10.32
C LYS A 148 17.84 -8.85 -9.68
N ASN A 149 18.69 -7.85 -9.45
CA ASN A 149 18.28 -6.58 -8.84
C ASN A 149 17.30 -5.82 -9.74
N GLU A 150 17.52 -5.78 -11.05
CA GLU A 150 16.57 -5.16 -11.99
C GLU A 150 15.20 -5.86 -11.98
N ILE A 151 15.18 -7.20 -11.90
CA ILE A 151 13.94 -7.98 -11.80
C ILE A 151 13.19 -7.68 -10.49
N ILE A 152 13.90 -7.66 -9.36
CA ILE A 152 13.34 -7.32 -8.05
C ILE A 152 12.78 -5.89 -8.10
N GLU A 153 13.57 -4.92 -8.57
CA GLU A 153 13.17 -3.52 -8.65
C GLU A 153 11.92 -3.35 -9.51
N PHE A 154 11.83 -4.02 -10.66
CA PHE A 154 10.66 -3.95 -11.53
C PHE A 154 9.39 -4.40 -10.80
N VAL A 155 9.44 -5.54 -10.11
CA VAL A 155 8.29 -6.08 -9.38
C VAL A 155 7.89 -5.15 -8.22
N LEU A 156 8.85 -4.61 -7.48
CA LEU A 156 8.57 -3.70 -6.36
C LEU A 156 7.98 -2.37 -6.83
N ARG A 157 8.54 -1.76 -7.88
CA ARG A 157 8.04 -0.50 -8.43
C ARG A 157 6.67 -0.65 -9.07
N TRP A 158 6.40 -1.79 -9.71
CA TRP A 158 5.06 -2.12 -10.18
C TRP A 158 4.07 -2.23 -9.01
N ARG A 159 4.44 -2.93 -7.92
CA ARG A 159 3.59 -3.04 -6.72
C ARG A 159 3.34 -1.69 -6.06
N TYR A 160 4.36 -0.83 -6.06
CA TYR A 160 4.27 0.53 -5.56
C TYR A 160 3.26 1.37 -6.36
N GLU A 161 3.33 1.34 -7.69
CA GLU A 161 2.32 1.99 -8.54
C GLU A 161 0.92 1.41 -8.31
N LYS A 162 0.82 0.07 -8.18
CA LYS A 162 -0.47 -0.58 -7.93
C LYS A 162 -1.11 -0.14 -6.62
N ALA A 163 -0.30 0.16 -5.59
CA ALA A 163 -0.77 0.70 -4.34
C ALA A 163 -1.36 2.11 -4.51
N PHE A 164 -0.71 2.99 -5.29
CA PHE A 164 -1.25 4.31 -5.61
C PHE A 164 -2.60 4.24 -6.31
N GLN A 165 -2.75 3.37 -7.31
CA GLN A 165 -4.04 3.17 -7.98
C GLN A 165 -5.16 2.79 -6.99
N ASN A 166 -4.84 1.95 -6.00
CA ASN A 166 -5.82 1.60 -4.96
C ASN A 166 -6.16 2.79 -4.08
N VAL A 167 -5.17 3.60 -3.68
CA VAL A 167 -5.39 4.82 -2.88
C VAL A 167 -6.25 5.81 -3.65
N GLU A 168 -5.96 6.06 -4.93
CA GLU A 168 -6.76 6.93 -5.81
C GLU A 168 -8.20 6.43 -5.92
N HIS A 169 -8.38 5.12 -6.14
CA HIS A 169 -9.70 4.52 -6.18
C HIS A 169 -10.52 4.79 -4.90
N TYR A 170 -9.91 4.66 -3.72
CA TYR A 170 -10.61 4.96 -2.47
C TYR A 170 -10.86 6.45 -2.28
N LYS A 171 -9.95 7.34 -2.70
CA LYS A 171 -10.19 8.79 -2.70
C LYS A 171 -11.43 9.13 -3.53
N ASP A 172 -11.57 8.54 -4.72
CA ASP A 172 -12.73 8.74 -5.58
C ASP A 172 -14.03 8.23 -4.94
N LEU A 173 -13.99 7.05 -4.32
CA LEU A 173 -15.15 6.49 -3.64
C LEU A 173 -15.59 7.36 -2.45
N ILE A 174 -14.65 7.86 -1.66
CA ILE A 174 -14.93 8.77 -0.53
C ILE A 174 -15.54 10.07 -1.04
N ALA A 175 -14.97 10.67 -2.10
CA ALA A 175 -15.49 11.89 -2.70
C ALA A 175 -16.96 11.74 -3.16
N ARG A 176 -17.34 10.58 -3.69
CA ARG A 176 -18.73 10.29 -4.08
C ARG A 176 -19.70 10.20 -2.90
N VAL A 177 -19.21 9.83 -1.71
CA VAL A 177 -20.01 9.78 -0.48
C VAL A 177 -20.18 11.17 0.12
N GLU A 178 -19.15 12.03 0.01
CA GLU A 178 -19.16 13.38 0.55
C GLU A 178 -20.07 14.36 -0.22
N VAL A 179 -20.38 14.08 -1.49
CA VAL A 179 -21.35 14.86 -2.28
C VAL A 179 -22.78 14.53 -1.80
N PRO A 180 -23.49 15.45 -1.12
CA PRO A 180 -24.83 15.18 -0.64
C PRO A 180 -25.77 14.94 -1.82
N ARG A 181 -26.53 13.84 -1.80
CA ARG A 181 -27.59 13.55 -2.80
C ARG A 181 -28.82 14.45 -2.67
N SER A 182 -28.73 15.60 -1.99
CA SER A 182 -29.87 16.44 -1.63
C SER A 182 -30.33 17.41 -2.72
N THR A 183 -29.97 17.21 -4.00
CA THR A 183 -30.45 18.03 -5.13
C THR A 183 -31.11 17.22 -6.25
N LEU A 184 -31.61 16.03 -5.93
CA LEU A 184 -32.50 15.27 -6.82
C LEU A 184 -33.83 14.95 -6.12
N PHE A 185 -34.59 16.00 -5.82
CA PHE A 185 -36.06 15.97 -5.73
C PHE A 185 -36.58 17.36 -6.11
#